data_AF-R2QRH0-F1
#
_entry.id   AF-R2QRH0-F1
#
_cell.length_a   1.000
_cell.length_b   1.000
_cell.length_c   1.000
_cell.angle_alpha   90.00
_cell.angle_beta   90.00
_cell.angle_gamma   90.00
#
_symmetry.space_group_name_H-M   'P 1'
#
loop_
_entity.id
_entity.type
_entity.pdbx_description
1 polymer ?
#
loop_
_entity_poly.entity_id
_entity_poly.type
_entity_poly.pdbx_seq_one_letter_code
_entity_poly.pdbx_strand_id
1 'polypeptide(L)'
;MMKKYCYMVAASAVLFAAVGSATSTEATEVLSEESYQAAVESGFTAEQIQQIQEMPDFSLENIQEEPAARSAVAFSASQKTQIVTEAKRHLGKPYAWGGKGPHVFDCSGLTRYVFLQVTGKNIGDYTIPQEKSGEQISVAQAQPGDLYFWGAKGNTYHVAIAIGNGQYIHAPNEKEKVKINSTTYFKPSFAVRVIKNTTTTPDPNAKLVNYRTHLQDFGWGNYVQGSQTSGSVGKSKRLEGIQVKLDPSLSGTIQYKTHIQDIGWQGWKSNNGLSGTTGKKKRLEAIQIQLTGAVATKYDVHYRVHSQDYGWQAWTRNGQSAGTQGLSKRLEAIEIKLVPKNTPLATGGKPAFIKK
;
A
#
# COMPACT_ATOMS: atom_id res chain seq x y z
N MET A 1 24.11 0.36 18.43
CA MET A 1 23.63 0.47 17.03
C MET A 1 22.22 1.03 16.89
N MET A 2 21.23 0.70 17.74
CA MET A 2 19.87 1.28 17.66
C MET A 2 19.76 2.78 17.99
N LYS A 3 20.61 3.31 18.90
CA LYS A 3 20.65 4.76 19.18
C LYS A 3 21.06 5.58 17.95
N LYS A 4 22.06 5.13 17.18
CA LYS A 4 22.51 5.80 15.93
C LYS A 4 21.41 5.91 14.85
N TYR A 5 20.47 4.96 14.80
CA TYR A 5 19.36 4.98 13.84
C TYR A 5 18.22 5.94 14.23
N CYS A 6 17.94 6.10 15.53
CA CYS A 6 16.94 7.08 15.98
C CYS A 6 17.44 8.53 15.78
N TYR A 7 18.75 8.77 15.97
CA TYR A 7 19.35 10.09 15.78
C TYR A 7 19.52 10.51 14.31
N MET A 8 19.78 9.58 13.38
CA MET A 8 19.82 9.90 11.93
C MET A 8 18.46 10.33 11.36
N VAL A 9 17.36 9.78 11.88
CA VAL A 9 15.99 10.15 11.45
C VAL A 9 15.61 11.55 11.96
N ALA A 10 16.06 11.92 13.17
CA ALA A 10 15.84 13.25 13.73
C ALA A 10 16.68 14.33 13.04
N ALA A 11 17.98 14.07 12.78
CA ALA A 11 18.87 15.01 12.08
C ALA A 11 18.40 15.27 10.62
N SER A 12 17.88 14.25 9.93
CA SER A 12 17.34 14.38 8.58
C SER A 12 16.04 15.20 8.50
N ALA A 13 15.28 15.29 9.61
CA ALA A 13 14.02 16.03 9.70
C ALA A 13 14.26 17.51 10.02
N VAL A 14 15.22 17.83 10.91
CA VAL A 14 15.70 19.21 11.12
C VAL A 14 16.30 19.77 9.81
N LEU A 15 17.03 18.93 9.05
CA LEU A 15 17.52 19.28 7.73
C LEU A 15 16.41 19.65 6.73
N PHE A 16 15.20 19.13 6.86
CA PHE A 16 14.11 19.36 5.89
C PHE A 16 13.49 20.77 6.00
N ALA A 17 13.62 21.41 7.16
CA ALA A 17 13.09 22.74 7.41
C ALA A 17 14.02 23.87 6.89
N ALA A 18 15.34 23.63 6.88
CA ALA A 18 16.35 24.63 6.51
C ALA A 18 16.58 24.80 4.99
N VAL A 19 16.29 23.77 4.16
CA VAL A 19 16.60 23.81 2.72
C VAL A 19 15.61 24.66 1.89
N GLY A 20 14.62 25.28 2.53
CA GLY A 20 13.66 26.15 1.87
C GLY A 20 14.19 27.55 1.50
N SER A 21 15.28 28.01 2.11
CA SER A 21 15.69 29.42 1.99
C SER A 21 17.21 29.69 1.96
N ALA A 22 18.08 28.68 1.96
CA ALA A 22 19.53 28.93 1.97
C ALA A 22 20.09 29.15 0.54
N THR A 23 20.27 30.42 0.15
CA THR A 23 21.29 30.78 -0.85
C THR A 23 22.65 30.86 -0.16
N SER A 24 23.61 30.11 -0.70
CA SER A 24 25.04 30.04 -0.37
C SER A 24 25.61 31.17 0.51
N THR A 25 26.13 30.81 1.70
CA THR A 25 27.42 31.31 2.21
C THR A 25 27.90 30.48 3.41
N GLU A 26 29.22 30.31 3.44
CA GLU A 26 30.14 29.71 4.42
C GLU A 26 29.60 29.19 5.77
N ALA A 27 29.98 27.94 6.07
CA ALA A 27 29.72 27.25 7.32
C ALA A 27 30.59 27.81 8.46
N THR A 28 29.95 28.45 9.43
CA THR A 28 30.35 28.41 10.84
C THR A 28 29.14 28.08 11.69
N GLU A 29 29.38 27.22 12.67
CA GLU A 29 28.43 26.45 13.47
C GLU A 29 27.35 27.30 14.15
N VAL A 30 26.08 27.12 13.76
CA VAL A 30 24.80 27.12 14.52
C VAL A 30 23.66 27.18 13.47
N LEU A 31 22.50 26.54 13.73
CA LEU A 31 21.32 26.68 12.84
C LEU A 31 20.90 28.15 12.74
N SER A 32 20.53 28.63 11.55
CA SER A 32 19.93 29.96 11.44
C SER A 32 18.66 30.05 12.29
N GLU A 33 18.33 31.25 12.79
CA GLU A 33 17.15 31.48 13.63
C GLU A 33 15.86 30.95 12.97
N GLU A 34 15.72 31.11 11.66
CA GLU A 34 14.60 30.55 10.88
C GLU A 34 14.55 29.02 10.90
N SER A 35 15.71 28.37 10.81
CA SER A 35 15.80 26.90 10.85
C SER A 35 15.51 26.36 12.25
N TYR A 36 15.88 27.11 13.29
CA TYR A 36 15.56 26.79 14.67
C TYR A 36 14.04 26.86 14.91
N GLN A 37 13.38 27.95 14.47
CA GLN A 37 11.94 28.11 14.64
C GLN A 37 11.14 27.04 13.86
N ALA A 38 11.54 26.71 12.64
CA ALA A 38 10.86 25.68 11.85
C ALA A 38 11.02 24.25 12.43
N ALA A 39 12.12 23.98 13.15
CA ALA A 39 12.29 22.75 13.92
C ALA A 39 11.35 22.71 15.15
N VAL A 40 11.18 23.84 15.85
CA VAL A 40 10.24 23.95 16.98
C VAL A 40 8.79 23.77 16.51
N GLU A 41 8.40 24.40 15.39
CA GLU A 41 7.06 24.23 14.79
C GLU A 41 6.78 22.79 14.33
N SER A 42 7.84 22.06 13.99
CA SER A 42 7.78 20.62 13.67
C SER A 42 7.75 19.71 14.90
N GLY A 43 7.72 20.28 16.11
CA GLY A 43 7.52 19.58 17.38
C GLY A 43 8.79 19.11 18.10
N PHE A 44 9.96 19.63 17.74
CA PHE A 44 11.23 19.32 18.43
C PHE A 44 11.46 20.26 19.62
N THR A 45 12.01 19.74 20.74
CA THR A 45 12.37 20.56 21.90
C THR A 45 13.73 21.24 21.73
N ALA A 46 13.95 22.35 22.44
CA ALA A 46 15.22 23.07 22.42
C ALA A 46 16.40 22.16 22.79
N GLU A 47 16.24 21.25 23.76
CA GLU A 47 17.32 20.31 24.13
C GLU A 47 17.61 19.29 23.02
N GLN A 48 16.60 18.88 22.25
CA GLN A 48 16.79 17.98 21.11
C GLN A 48 17.54 18.66 19.97
N ILE A 49 17.31 19.96 19.76
CA ILE A 49 17.98 20.75 18.72
C ILE A 49 19.46 20.98 19.09
N GLN A 50 19.74 21.31 20.35
CA GLN A 50 21.10 21.54 20.84
C GLN A 50 21.97 20.27 20.80
N GLN A 51 21.42 19.10 21.17
CA GLN A 51 22.13 17.82 21.07
C GLN A 51 22.50 17.42 19.64
N ILE A 52 21.79 17.93 18.62
CA ILE A 52 22.08 17.68 17.21
C ILE A 52 23.22 18.58 16.73
N GLN A 53 23.31 19.82 17.22
CA GLN A 53 24.35 20.79 16.86
C GLN A 53 25.72 20.42 17.43
N GLU A 54 25.77 19.75 18.57
CA GLU A 54 27.00 19.33 19.26
C GLU A 54 27.61 18.03 18.70
N MET A 55 27.12 17.50 17.56
CA MET A 55 27.62 16.26 16.95
C MET A 55 28.88 16.49 16.09
N PRO A 56 29.98 15.74 16.30
CA PRO A 56 31.30 16.04 15.74
C PRO A 56 31.50 15.70 14.25
N ASP A 57 30.44 15.39 13.50
CA ASP A 57 30.52 14.92 12.10
C ASP A 57 29.39 15.50 11.23
N PHE A 58 28.87 16.67 11.62
CA PHE A 58 27.87 17.41 10.83
C PHE A 58 28.60 18.38 9.89
N SER A 59 28.73 18.03 8.60
CA SER A 59 29.23 18.96 7.58
C SER A 59 28.25 19.10 6.42
N LEU A 60 28.02 20.35 6.00
CA LEU A 60 27.07 20.72 4.96
C LEU A 60 27.61 20.48 3.53
N GLU A 61 28.90 20.15 3.39
CA GLU A 61 29.61 20.10 2.10
C GLU A 61 29.43 18.79 1.31
N ASN A 62 28.90 17.72 1.89
CA ASN A 62 28.63 16.44 1.19
C ASN A 62 27.25 16.38 0.49
N ILE A 63 26.66 17.52 0.14
CA ILE A 63 25.30 17.62 -0.46
C ILE A 63 25.38 18.13 -1.90
N GLN A 64 26.10 17.41 -2.77
CA GLN A 64 25.94 17.54 -4.22
C GLN A 64 25.78 16.16 -4.86
N GLU A 65 24.68 16.04 -5.62
CA GLU A 65 24.24 14.89 -6.43
C GLU A 65 23.67 13.65 -5.70
N GLU A 66 22.37 13.70 -5.34
CA GLU A 66 21.39 12.70 -5.83
C GLU A 66 19.95 13.05 -5.40
N PRO A 67 19.11 13.60 -6.28
CA PRO A 67 17.67 13.71 -6.04
C PRO A 67 16.92 12.37 -6.26
N ALA A 68 17.62 11.33 -6.74
CA ALA A 68 17.02 10.02 -7.07
C ALA A 68 16.86 9.07 -5.87
N ALA A 69 17.69 9.19 -4.83
CA ALA A 69 17.60 8.35 -3.63
C ALA A 69 16.48 8.79 -2.65
N ARG A 70 15.91 9.99 -2.82
CA ARG A 70 14.99 10.63 -1.86
C ARG A 70 13.51 10.19 -1.95
N SER A 71 13.15 9.23 -2.81
CA SER A 71 11.79 8.66 -2.90
C SER A 71 11.72 7.15 -2.56
N ALA A 72 12.81 6.54 -2.09
CA ALA A 72 12.98 5.09 -2.14
C ALA A 72 12.63 4.25 -0.89
N VAL A 73 12.28 4.84 0.27
CA VAL A 73 12.15 4.06 1.53
C VAL A 73 10.71 3.90 2.06
N ALA A 74 9.67 4.50 1.44
CA ALA A 74 8.36 4.64 2.12
C ALA A 74 7.08 4.11 1.43
N PHE A 75 7.12 3.33 0.34
CA PHE A 75 5.86 2.92 -0.32
C PHE A 75 5.66 1.46 -0.79
N SER A 76 6.57 0.52 -0.55
CA SER A 76 6.28 -0.91 -0.77
C SER A 76 6.07 -1.67 0.55
N ALA A 77 5.02 -1.33 1.29
CA ALA A 77 4.60 -2.12 2.45
C ALA A 77 4.05 -3.47 1.98
N SER A 78 4.49 -4.59 2.57
CA SER A 78 3.92 -5.92 2.29
C SER A 78 2.40 -5.92 2.52
N GLN A 79 1.65 -6.81 1.83
CA GLN A 79 0.19 -6.91 2.01
C GLN A 79 -0.21 -7.09 3.48
N LYS A 80 0.61 -7.78 4.28
CA LYS A 80 0.43 -7.90 5.73
C LYS A 80 0.51 -6.55 6.46
N THR A 81 1.50 -5.73 6.13
CA THR A 81 1.62 -4.37 6.68
C THR A 81 0.45 -3.48 6.24
N GLN A 82 -0.03 -3.63 5.01
CA GLN A 82 -1.20 -2.90 4.52
C GLN A 82 -2.47 -3.32 5.26
N ILE A 83 -2.67 -4.62 5.55
CA ILE A 83 -3.80 -5.13 6.36
C ILE A 83 -3.83 -4.44 7.73
N VAL A 84 -2.69 -4.39 8.41
CA VAL A 84 -2.58 -3.73 9.72
C VAL A 84 -2.85 -2.23 9.61
N THR A 85 -2.33 -1.58 8.56
CA THR A 85 -2.52 -0.15 8.33
C THR A 85 -4.00 0.18 8.08
N GLU A 86 -4.69 -0.61 7.25
CA GLU A 86 -6.11 -0.43 6.98
C GLU A 86 -6.95 -0.67 8.25
N ALA A 87 -6.66 -1.73 9.00
CA ALA A 87 -7.35 -2.02 10.27
C ALA A 87 -7.26 -0.84 11.27
N LYS A 88 -6.09 -0.19 11.38
CA LYS A 88 -5.89 0.97 12.26
C LYS A 88 -6.76 2.17 11.89
N ARG A 89 -7.17 2.33 10.62
CA ARG A 89 -8.06 3.42 10.18
C ARG A 89 -9.49 3.29 10.69
N HIS A 90 -9.82 2.17 11.33
CA HIS A 90 -11.16 1.90 11.83
C HIS A 90 -11.27 2.01 13.34
N LEU A 91 -10.17 2.30 14.05
CA LEU A 91 -10.19 2.57 15.48
C LEU A 91 -11.21 3.66 15.83
N GLY A 92 -11.98 3.43 16.88
CA GLY A 92 -13.05 4.33 17.34
C GLY A 92 -14.38 4.20 16.61
N LYS A 93 -14.50 3.37 15.56
CA LYS A 93 -15.79 3.17 14.87
C LYS A 93 -16.76 2.34 15.72
N PRO A 94 -18.07 2.63 15.68
CA PRO A 94 -19.08 1.93 16.46
C PRO A 94 -19.23 0.45 16.07
N TYR A 95 -19.62 -0.36 17.06
CA TYR A 95 -20.04 -1.74 16.84
C TYR A 95 -21.53 -1.82 16.48
N ALA A 96 -21.88 -2.71 15.56
CA ALA A 96 -23.26 -3.18 15.38
C ALA A 96 -23.24 -4.62 14.91
N TRP A 97 -24.10 -5.47 15.50
CA TRP A 97 -24.23 -6.86 15.10
C TRP A 97 -24.55 -6.98 13.59
N GLY A 98 -23.78 -7.78 12.85
CA GLY A 98 -23.90 -7.90 11.40
C GLY A 98 -23.25 -6.76 10.59
N GLY A 99 -22.59 -5.79 11.25
CA GLY A 99 -22.00 -4.62 10.60
C GLY A 99 -20.83 -4.97 9.69
N LYS A 100 -20.89 -4.60 8.40
CA LYS A 100 -19.88 -4.95 7.37
C LYS A 100 -19.05 -3.75 6.84
N GLY A 101 -19.06 -2.62 7.54
CA GLY A 101 -18.33 -1.41 7.20
C GLY A 101 -19.04 -0.47 6.21
N PRO A 102 -18.40 0.66 5.83
CA PRO A 102 -17.17 1.17 6.42
C PRO A 102 -17.40 1.96 7.71
N HIS A 103 -18.63 2.29 8.07
CA HIS A 103 -18.93 3.19 9.18
C HIS A 103 -19.25 2.47 10.50
N VAL A 104 -19.74 1.22 10.42
CA VAL A 104 -20.12 0.37 11.56
C VAL A 104 -19.61 -1.05 11.32
N PHE A 105 -19.22 -1.77 12.37
CA PHE A 105 -18.61 -3.09 12.23
C PHE A 105 -19.07 -4.08 13.31
N ASP A 106 -19.23 -5.35 12.96
CA ASP A 106 -19.03 -6.45 13.91
C ASP A 106 -17.61 -7.04 13.76
N CYS A 107 -17.28 -8.06 14.56
CA CYS A 107 -15.95 -8.66 14.58
C CYS A 107 -15.53 -9.20 13.20
N SER A 108 -16.37 -10.02 12.58
CA SER A 108 -16.15 -10.61 11.26
C SER A 108 -16.26 -9.61 10.10
N GLY A 109 -17.10 -8.59 10.23
CA GLY A 109 -17.30 -7.55 9.24
C GLY A 109 -16.11 -6.62 9.15
N LEU A 110 -15.46 -6.30 10.28
CA LEU A 110 -14.20 -5.55 10.30
C LEU A 110 -13.10 -6.31 9.54
N THR A 111 -12.86 -7.58 9.88
CA THR A 111 -11.81 -8.38 9.25
C THR A 111 -12.09 -8.57 7.77
N ARG A 112 -13.33 -8.91 7.40
CA ARG A 112 -13.77 -9.02 6.01
C ARG A 112 -13.54 -7.74 5.23
N TYR A 113 -13.94 -6.60 5.79
CA TYR A 113 -13.78 -5.30 5.14
C TYR A 113 -12.30 -5.01 4.89
N VAL A 114 -11.44 -5.12 5.91
CA VAL A 114 -10.00 -4.86 5.78
C VAL A 114 -9.37 -5.76 4.72
N PHE A 115 -9.66 -7.07 4.73
CA PHE A 115 -9.13 -7.99 3.73
C PHE A 115 -9.64 -7.70 2.32
N LEU A 116 -10.92 -7.32 2.16
CA LEU A 116 -11.44 -6.88 0.88
C LEU A 116 -10.77 -5.59 0.39
N GLN A 117 -10.57 -4.60 1.27
CA GLN A 117 -9.93 -3.33 0.91
C GLN A 117 -8.46 -3.51 0.52
N VAL A 118 -7.72 -4.39 1.21
CA VAL A 118 -6.27 -4.54 1.00
C VAL A 118 -5.91 -5.63 0.01
N THR A 119 -6.75 -6.65 -0.14
CA THR A 119 -6.40 -7.83 -0.95
C THR A 119 -7.43 -8.18 -2.01
N GLY A 120 -8.63 -7.58 -1.97
CA GLY A 120 -9.76 -7.97 -2.83
C GLY A 120 -10.35 -9.34 -2.47
N LYS A 121 -9.76 -10.09 -1.53
CA LYS A 121 -10.22 -11.42 -1.13
C LYS A 121 -11.40 -11.30 -0.18
N ASN A 122 -12.53 -11.91 -0.53
CA ASN A 122 -13.61 -12.14 0.43
C ASN A 122 -13.22 -13.33 1.32
N ILE A 123 -12.98 -13.08 2.60
CA ILE A 123 -12.61 -14.12 3.56
C ILE A 123 -13.82 -14.77 4.23
N GLY A 124 -15.04 -14.27 4.01
CA GLY A 124 -16.27 -14.81 4.59
C GLY A 124 -17.05 -13.80 5.42
N ASP A 125 -18.37 -13.97 5.45
CA ASP A 125 -19.32 -12.99 6.00
C ASP A 125 -19.52 -13.06 7.52
N TYR A 126 -19.10 -14.17 8.15
CA TYR A 126 -19.11 -14.38 9.61
C TYR A 126 -17.88 -15.22 10.01
N THR A 127 -17.70 -15.48 11.30
CA THR A 127 -16.46 -16.08 11.87
C THR A 127 -16.08 -17.43 11.25
N ILE A 128 -17.00 -18.40 11.15
CA ILE A 128 -16.69 -19.78 10.74
C ILE A 128 -16.11 -19.87 9.32
N PRO A 129 -16.67 -19.22 8.27
CA PRO A 129 -16.05 -19.19 6.95
C PRO A 129 -14.64 -18.59 6.94
N GLN A 130 -14.36 -17.61 7.79
CA GLN A 130 -13.05 -16.96 7.86
C GLN A 130 -11.96 -17.90 8.39
N GLU A 131 -12.32 -18.90 9.20
CA GLU A 131 -11.39 -19.95 9.63
C GLU A 131 -10.75 -20.70 8.45
N LYS A 132 -11.50 -20.83 7.34
CA LYS A 132 -11.10 -21.55 6.13
C LYS A 132 -10.42 -20.64 5.10
N SER A 133 -10.27 -19.35 5.40
CA SER A 133 -9.72 -18.36 4.45
C SER A 133 -8.20 -18.44 4.28
N GLY A 134 -7.52 -19.26 5.09
CA GLY A 134 -6.08 -19.40 5.09
C GLY A 134 -5.59 -20.67 5.79
N GLU A 135 -4.31 -20.68 6.14
CA GLU A 135 -3.69 -21.77 6.90
C GLU A 135 -3.87 -21.55 8.40
N GLN A 136 -4.40 -22.55 9.10
CA GLN A 136 -4.47 -22.51 10.55
C GLN A 136 -3.06 -22.65 11.15
N ILE A 137 -2.74 -21.76 12.08
CA ILE A 137 -1.46 -21.71 12.79
C ILE A 137 -1.70 -21.58 14.29
N SER A 138 -0.68 -21.83 15.09
CA SER A 138 -0.74 -21.53 16.53
C SER A 138 -0.75 -20.02 16.78
N VAL A 139 -1.32 -19.60 17.91
CA VAL A 139 -1.34 -18.18 18.33
C VAL A 139 0.07 -17.58 18.41
N ALA A 140 1.04 -18.38 18.86
CA ALA A 140 2.45 -17.96 19.00
C ALA A 140 3.14 -17.72 17.65
N GLN A 141 2.68 -18.38 16.58
CA GLN A 141 3.22 -18.20 15.22
C GLN A 141 2.61 -17.00 14.49
N ALA A 142 1.57 -16.38 15.06
CA ALA A 142 0.85 -15.30 14.41
C ALA A 142 1.76 -14.08 14.23
N GLN A 143 1.68 -13.52 13.03
CA GLN A 143 2.38 -12.32 12.61
C GLN A 143 1.38 -11.18 12.37
N PRO A 144 1.84 -9.92 12.33
CA PRO A 144 1.00 -8.81 11.87
C PRO A 144 0.28 -9.15 10.55
N GLY A 145 -1.03 -8.94 10.50
CA GLY A 145 -1.89 -9.26 9.36
C GLY A 145 -2.50 -10.68 9.35
N ASP A 146 -2.11 -11.57 10.27
CA ASP A 146 -2.83 -12.83 10.49
C ASP A 146 -4.14 -12.58 11.29
N LEU A 147 -5.04 -13.55 11.30
CA LEU A 147 -6.30 -13.48 12.05
C LEU A 147 -6.21 -14.29 13.34
N TYR A 148 -6.72 -13.75 14.45
CA TYR A 148 -6.95 -14.49 15.69
C TYR A 148 -8.42 -14.90 15.82
N PHE A 149 -8.68 -16.10 16.32
CA PHE A 149 -10.02 -16.63 16.53
C PHE A 149 -10.22 -17.11 17.97
N TRP A 150 -11.44 -16.90 18.50
CA TRP A 150 -11.88 -17.43 19.78
C TRP A 150 -13.02 -18.43 19.60
N GLY A 151 -12.95 -19.52 20.35
CA GLY A 151 -13.86 -20.66 20.24
C GLY A 151 -13.19 -21.84 19.52
N ALA A 152 -13.83 -23.01 19.60
CA ALA A 152 -13.38 -24.19 18.88
C ALA A 152 -13.54 -23.98 17.37
N LYS A 153 -12.66 -24.60 16.57
CA LYS A 153 -12.79 -24.60 15.12
C LYS A 153 -14.16 -25.14 14.69
N GLY A 154 -14.85 -24.44 13.80
CA GLY A 154 -16.23 -24.74 13.40
C GLY A 154 -17.30 -24.18 14.35
N ASN A 155 -16.90 -23.55 15.46
CA ASN A 155 -17.77 -22.89 16.43
C ASN A 155 -17.09 -21.65 17.03
N THR A 156 -16.41 -20.87 16.18
CA THR A 156 -15.77 -19.63 16.62
C THR A 156 -16.80 -18.53 16.81
N TYR A 157 -16.70 -17.79 17.91
CA TYR A 157 -17.62 -16.70 18.26
C TYR A 157 -16.99 -15.31 18.13
N HIS A 158 -15.66 -15.23 17.97
CA HIS A 158 -14.97 -13.93 17.79
C HIS A 158 -13.76 -14.05 16.87
N VAL A 159 -13.44 -12.96 16.18
CA VAL A 159 -12.27 -12.84 15.30
C VAL A 159 -11.63 -11.44 15.42
N ALA A 160 -10.31 -11.37 15.24
CA ALA A 160 -9.53 -10.13 15.28
C ALA A 160 -8.34 -10.15 14.31
N ILE A 161 -7.77 -8.99 13.99
CA ILE A 161 -6.56 -8.87 13.16
C ILE A 161 -5.34 -8.70 14.06
N ALA A 162 -4.36 -9.59 13.96
CA ALA A 162 -3.09 -9.49 14.66
C ALA A 162 -2.28 -8.28 14.17
N ILE A 163 -1.70 -7.51 15.09
CA ILE A 163 -0.86 -6.34 14.76
C ILE A 163 0.59 -6.47 15.28
N GLY A 164 0.96 -7.63 15.81
CA GLY A 164 2.28 -7.93 16.37
C GLY A 164 2.34 -7.82 17.89
N ASN A 165 3.40 -8.36 18.50
CA ASN A 165 3.65 -8.31 19.95
C ASN A 165 2.45 -8.77 20.82
N GLY A 166 1.69 -9.77 20.35
CA GLY A 166 0.49 -10.24 21.05
C GLY A 166 -0.67 -9.24 21.06
N GLN A 167 -0.63 -8.17 20.26
CA GLN A 167 -1.73 -7.22 20.14
C GLN A 167 -2.59 -7.51 18.92
N TYR A 168 -3.84 -7.06 18.98
CA TYR A 168 -4.79 -7.17 17.87
C TYR A 168 -5.80 -6.03 17.84
N ILE A 169 -6.37 -5.78 16.67
CA ILE A 169 -7.49 -4.86 16.45
C ILE A 169 -8.77 -5.68 16.26
N HIS A 170 -9.84 -5.30 16.96
CA HIS A 170 -11.14 -5.96 16.85
C HIS A 170 -12.31 -4.98 16.99
N ALA A 171 -13.49 -5.39 16.53
CA ALA A 171 -14.76 -4.81 16.93
C ALA A 171 -15.35 -5.72 18.03
N PRO A 172 -15.27 -5.32 19.32
CA PRO A 172 -15.51 -6.20 20.47
C PRO A 172 -16.97 -6.64 20.66
N ASN A 173 -17.89 -5.68 20.86
CA ASN A 173 -19.30 -5.90 21.18
C ASN A 173 -20.07 -4.55 21.12
N GLU A 174 -21.39 -4.59 21.28
CA GLU A 174 -22.31 -3.44 21.15
C GLU A 174 -22.04 -2.28 22.12
N LYS A 175 -21.35 -2.53 23.24
CA LYS A 175 -21.05 -1.49 24.25
C LYS A 175 -19.76 -0.75 23.97
N GLU A 176 -19.02 -1.17 22.94
CA GLU A 176 -17.66 -0.74 22.70
C GLU A 176 -17.41 -0.41 21.23
N LYS A 177 -16.32 0.31 20.98
CA LYS A 177 -15.87 0.70 19.65
C LYS A 177 -14.72 -0.18 19.19
N VAL A 178 -14.42 -0.15 17.89
CA VAL A 178 -13.20 -0.78 17.35
C VAL A 178 -11.98 -0.29 18.10
N LYS A 179 -11.21 -1.20 18.68
CA LYS A 179 -10.09 -0.88 19.57
C LYS A 179 -8.95 -1.88 19.43
N ILE A 180 -7.80 -1.53 20.02
CA ILE A 180 -6.68 -2.45 20.23
C ILE A 180 -6.88 -3.16 21.56
N ASN A 181 -6.58 -4.46 21.60
CA ASN A 181 -6.45 -5.23 22.83
C ASN A 181 -5.27 -6.21 22.71
N SER A 182 -4.97 -6.95 23.77
CA SER A 182 -3.84 -7.87 23.87
C SER A 182 -4.30 -9.29 24.15
N THR A 183 -3.55 -10.26 23.61
CA THR A 183 -3.72 -11.69 23.87
C THR A 183 -3.47 -12.04 25.33
N THR A 184 -2.81 -11.17 26.10
CA THR A 184 -2.62 -11.32 27.54
C THR A 184 -3.93 -11.18 28.31
N TYR A 185 -4.82 -10.27 27.88
CA TYR A 185 -6.09 -10.00 28.58
C TYR A 185 -7.23 -10.87 28.08
N PHE A 186 -7.25 -11.14 26.78
CA PHE A 186 -8.25 -12.00 26.16
C PHE A 186 -7.56 -12.85 25.11
N LYS A 187 -7.33 -14.13 25.46
CA LYS A 187 -6.45 -15.04 24.73
C LYS A 187 -7.22 -15.81 23.64
N PRO A 188 -6.79 -15.76 22.36
CA PRO A 188 -7.42 -16.51 21.29
C PRO A 188 -7.14 -18.01 21.38
N SER A 189 -8.01 -18.81 20.77
CA SER A 189 -7.92 -20.27 20.71
C SER A 189 -6.94 -20.72 19.63
N PHE A 190 -6.93 -20.05 18.46
CA PHE A 190 -6.01 -20.31 17.36
C PHE A 190 -5.85 -19.08 16.47
N ALA A 191 -4.98 -19.16 15.46
CA ALA A 191 -4.80 -18.12 14.45
C ALA A 191 -4.91 -18.69 13.03
N VAL A 192 -5.15 -17.83 12.04
CA VAL A 192 -5.19 -18.17 10.62
C VAL A 192 -4.34 -17.19 9.83
N ARG A 193 -3.40 -17.73 9.06
CA ARG A 193 -2.58 -17.01 8.10
C ARG A 193 -3.27 -17.00 6.74
N VAL A 194 -3.92 -15.88 6.43
CA VAL A 194 -4.63 -15.68 5.15
C VAL A 194 -3.65 -15.34 4.03
N ILE A 195 -2.68 -14.47 4.32
CA ILE A 195 -1.60 -14.12 3.40
C ILE A 195 -0.37 -14.92 3.79
N LYS A 196 -0.07 -15.97 3.01
CA LYS A 196 1.19 -16.68 3.15
C LYS A 196 2.30 -15.77 2.63
N ASN A 197 3.35 -15.59 3.42
CA ASN A 197 4.62 -15.18 2.84
C ASN A 197 4.98 -16.33 1.91
N THR A 198 4.91 -16.11 0.60
CA THR A 198 5.46 -17.06 -0.35
C THR A 198 6.97 -17.07 -0.14
N THR A 199 7.45 -17.94 0.76
CA THR A 199 8.75 -18.61 0.64
C THR A 199 8.61 -19.76 -0.37
N THR A 200 7.94 -19.49 -1.48
CA THR A 200 8.27 -20.13 -2.74
C THR A 200 9.38 -19.29 -3.32
N THR A 201 10.36 -19.92 -3.98
CA THR A 201 11.32 -19.30 -4.90
C THR A 201 10.78 -17.96 -5.43
N PRO A 202 11.54 -16.84 -5.32
CA PRO A 202 11.10 -15.55 -5.84
C PRO A 202 10.44 -15.77 -7.19
N ASP A 203 9.19 -15.29 -7.37
CA ASP A 203 8.48 -15.46 -8.65
C ASP A 203 9.46 -15.00 -9.73
N PRO A 204 9.99 -15.93 -10.57
CA PRO A 204 11.07 -15.59 -11.49
C PRO A 204 10.60 -14.54 -12.50
N ASN A 205 9.27 -14.39 -12.65
CA ASN A 205 8.64 -13.42 -13.51
C ASN A 205 8.42 -12.05 -12.84
N ALA A 206 8.63 -11.90 -11.54
CA ALA A 206 8.39 -10.64 -10.83
C ALA A 206 9.21 -9.49 -11.42
N LYS A 207 10.48 -9.74 -11.75
CA LYS A 207 11.37 -8.74 -12.35
C LYS A 207 11.04 -8.39 -13.80
N LEU A 208 10.25 -9.22 -14.49
CA LEU A 208 9.97 -9.10 -15.92
C LEU A 208 9.10 -7.89 -16.29
N VAL A 209 8.39 -7.32 -15.31
CA VAL A 209 7.64 -6.08 -15.46
C VAL A 209 7.94 -5.14 -14.31
N ASN A 210 8.26 -3.91 -14.66
CA ASN A 210 8.56 -2.82 -13.73
C ASN A 210 7.56 -1.71 -13.98
N TYR A 211 6.96 -1.16 -12.93
CA TYR A 211 5.98 -0.11 -13.07
C TYR A 211 5.99 0.87 -11.91
N ARG A 212 5.55 2.09 -12.18
CA ARG A 212 5.39 3.14 -11.18
C ARG A 212 4.21 4.03 -11.51
N THR A 213 3.71 4.72 -10.51
CA THR A 213 2.59 5.64 -10.65
C THR A 213 2.97 7.03 -10.16
N HIS A 214 2.33 8.04 -10.74
CA HIS A 214 2.37 9.42 -10.27
C HIS A 214 1.18 9.64 -9.34
N LEU A 215 1.45 9.88 -8.07
CA LEU A 215 0.45 10.06 -7.02
C LEU A 215 0.27 11.55 -6.74
N GLN A 216 -0.98 11.97 -6.57
CA GLN A 216 -1.31 13.32 -6.13
C GLN A 216 -0.46 13.74 -4.91
N ASP A 217 0.09 14.96 -4.95
CA ASP A 217 0.92 15.61 -3.91
C ASP A 217 2.29 14.96 -3.66
N PHE A 218 2.52 13.71 -4.12
CA PHE A 218 3.78 12.97 -3.91
C PHE A 218 4.61 12.78 -5.18
N GLY A 219 4.03 13.01 -6.35
CA GLY A 219 4.72 12.82 -7.62
C GLY A 219 4.96 11.35 -7.96
N TRP A 220 6.05 11.07 -8.68
CA TRP A 220 6.41 9.72 -9.09
C TRP A 220 6.96 8.89 -7.92
N GLY A 221 6.40 7.70 -7.72
CA GLY A 221 7.03 6.66 -6.90
C GLY A 221 8.16 5.94 -7.64
N ASN A 222 8.84 5.02 -6.97
CA ASN A 222 9.82 4.13 -7.61
C ASN A 222 9.15 3.08 -8.47
N TYR A 223 9.94 2.48 -9.35
CA TYR A 223 9.55 1.24 -10.00
C TYR A 223 9.42 0.13 -8.97
N VAL A 224 8.26 -0.50 -8.98
CA VAL A 224 8.00 -1.75 -8.28
C VAL A 224 7.94 -2.90 -9.29
N GLN A 225 8.08 -4.12 -8.80
CA GLN A 225 8.17 -5.34 -9.60
C GLN A 225 7.12 -6.36 -9.17
N GLY A 226 6.66 -7.18 -10.11
CA GLY A 226 5.70 -8.24 -9.85
C GLY A 226 4.44 -7.72 -9.13
N SER A 227 3.83 -8.53 -8.27
CA SER A 227 2.57 -8.16 -7.58
C SER A 227 2.72 -7.09 -6.48
N GLN A 228 3.78 -6.29 -6.48
CA GLN A 228 3.97 -5.21 -5.51
C GLN A 228 3.03 -4.03 -5.79
N THR A 229 2.41 -3.46 -4.77
CA THR A 229 1.53 -2.29 -4.96
C THR A 229 2.31 -1.05 -5.41
N SER A 230 1.85 -0.40 -6.48
CA SER A 230 2.24 0.98 -6.84
C SER A 230 1.07 1.93 -6.59
N GLY A 231 1.31 3.02 -5.85
CA GLY A 231 0.28 3.97 -5.44
C GLY A 231 0.04 3.93 -3.92
N SER A 232 -1.16 4.30 -3.49
CA SER A 232 -1.52 4.32 -2.07
C SER A 232 -2.90 3.71 -1.83
N VAL A 233 -3.00 2.80 -0.86
CA VAL A 233 -4.30 2.32 -0.36
C VAL A 233 -4.68 3.13 0.87
N GLY A 234 -5.93 3.59 0.94
CA GLY A 234 -6.50 4.29 2.09
C GLY A 234 -6.06 5.75 2.27
N LYS A 235 -4.97 6.21 1.65
CA LYS A 235 -4.51 7.61 1.80
C LYS A 235 -5.36 8.66 1.07
N SER A 236 -6.40 8.21 0.34
CA SER A 236 -7.29 9.08 -0.45
C SER A 236 -6.56 9.94 -1.48
N LYS A 237 -5.47 9.42 -2.04
CA LYS A 237 -4.67 10.09 -3.07
C LYS A 237 -4.97 9.45 -4.42
N ARG A 238 -5.27 10.28 -5.43
CA ARG A 238 -5.51 9.82 -6.81
C ARG A 238 -4.19 9.50 -7.49
N LEU A 239 -4.19 8.46 -8.31
CA LEU A 239 -3.22 8.31 -9.38
C LEU A 239 -3.52 9.33 -10.47
N GLU A 240 -2.48 9.94 -11.02
CA GLU A 240 -2.57 10.91 -12.12
C GLU A 240 -1.87 10.38 -13.39
N GLY A 241 -0.88 9.50 -13.24
CA GLY A 241 -0.18 8.87 -14.35
C GLY A 241 0.47 7.55 -13.99
N ILE A 242 0.88 6.80 -15.01
CA ILE A 242 1.55 5.51 -14.87
C ILE A 242 2.64 5.35 -15.94
N GLN A 243 3.71 4.66 -15.57
CA GLN A 243 4.73 4.12 -16.47
C GLN A 243 4.91 2.64 -16.19
N VAL A 244 4.90 1.83 -17.25
CA VAL A 244 5.11 0.38 -17.22
C VAL A 244 6.17 0.04 -18.26
N LYS A 245 7.15 -0.78 -17.90
CA LYS A 245 8.20 -1.26 -18.79
C LYS A 245 8.48 -2.74 -18.55
N LEU A 246 8.86 -3.44 -19.60
CA LEU A 246 9.37 -4.81 -19.52
C LEU A 246 10.82 -4.81 -19.08
N ASP A 247 11.27 -5.93 -18.52
CA ASP A 247 12.68 -6.22 -18.39
C ASP A 247 13.36 -6.25 -19.77
N PRO A 248 14.57 -5.65 -19.92
CA PRO A 248 15.26 -5.58 -21.22
C PRO A 248 15.57 -6.94 -21.86
N SER A 249 15.59 -8.03 -21.09
CA SER A 249 15.79 -9.39 -21.62
C SER A 249 14.61 -9.92 -22.44
N LEU A 250 13.44 -9.27 -22.38
CA LEU A 250 12.25 -9.68 -23.11
C LEU A 250 12.13 -8.97 -24.46
N SER A 251 12.02 -9.76 -25.53
CA SER A 251 11.67 -9.25 -26.86
C SER A 251 10.16 -9.05 -26.99
N GLY A 252 9.72 -7.86 -27.38
CA GLY A 252 8.31 -7.49 -27.50
C GLY A 252 8.02 -6.14 -26.85
N THR A 253 6.75 -5.86 -26.56
CA THR A 253 6.34 -4.58 -25.99
C THR A 253 5.21 -4.76 -24.99
N ILE A 254 5.24 -3.97 -23.91
CA ILE A 254 4.06 -3.75 -23.07
C ILE A 254 3.40 -2.43 -23.49
N GLN A 255 2.10 -2.50 -23.80
CA GLN A 255 1.27 -1.36 -24.14
C GLN A 255 0.22 -1.12 -23.08
N TYR A 256 -0.07 0.15 -22.79
CA TYR A 256 -1.07 0.54 -21.80
C TYR A 256 -1.70 1.89 -22.12
N LYS A 257 -2.96 2.04 -21.74
CA LYS A 257 -3.71 3.31 -21.81
C LYS A 257 -4.60 3.47 -20.59
N THR A 258 -4.87 4.71 -20.24
CA THR A 258 -5.68 5.07 -19.07
C THR A 258 -6.91 5.87 -19.48
N HIS A 259 -7.99 5.72 -18.71
CA HIS A 259 -9.16 6.58 -18.75
C HIS A 259 -8.97 7.69 -17.72
N ILE A 260 -9.04 8.94 -18.15
CA ILE A 260 -8.73 10.10 -17.32
C ILE A 260 -9.98 10.95 -17.17
N GLN A 261 -10.18 11.50 -15.98
CA GLN A 261 -11.22 12.49 -15.71
C GLN A 261 -11.27 13.58 -16.81
N ASP A 262 -12.46 13.82 -17.33
CA ASP A 262 -12.81 14.84 -18.34
C ASP A 262 -12.07 14.72 -19.70
N ILE A 263 -11.31 13.64 -19.90
CA ILE A 263 -10.56 13.37 -21.15
C ILE A 263 -11.00 12.04 -21.76
N GLY A 264 -11.30 11.04 -20.93
CA GLY A 264 -11.63 9.70 -21.36
C GLY A 264 -10.39 8.84 -21.64
N TRP A 265 -10.55 7.83 -22.49
CA TRP A 265 -9.47 6.91 -22.86
C TRP A 265 -8.43 7.60 -23.75
N GLN A 266 -7.18 7.61 -23.32
CA GLN A 266 -6.06 8.06 -24.16
C GLN A 266 -5.63 6.99 -25.17
N GLY A 267 -4.77 7.39 -26.13
CA GLY A 267 -4.07 6.46 -27.01
C GLY A 267 -3.10 5.54 -26.25
N TRP A 268 -2.78 4.39 -26.85
CA TRP A 268 -1.83 3.43 -26.30
C TRP A 268 -0.42 4.04 -26.16
N LYS A 269 0.20 3.77 -25.02
CA LYS A 269 1.60 4.08 -24.71
C LYS A 269 2.36 2.78 -24.57
N SER A 270 3.64 2.81 -24.86
CA SER A 270 4.50 1.62 -24.88
C SER A 270 5.69 1.83 -23.96
N ASN A 271 6.22 0.73 -23.38
CA ASN A 271 7.54 0.63 -22.74
C ASN A 271 8.05 1.96 -22.14
N ASN A 272 7.63 2.26 -20.92
CA ASN A 272 8.00 3.45 -20.15
C ASN A 272 7.37 4.78 -20.58
N GLY A 273 6.57 4.83 -21.64
CA GLY A 273 5.83 6.05 -22.04
C GLY A 273 4.73 6.45 -21.05
N LEU A 274 4.65 7.72 -20.67
CA LEU A 274 3.60 8.23 -19.78
C LEU A 274 2.20 8.01 -20.36
N SER A 275 1.36 7.29 -19.61
CA SER A 275 -0.09 7.25 -19.77
C SER A 275 -0.75 7.95 -18.57
N GLY A 276 -1.59 8.94 -18.82
CA GLY A 276 -2.09 9.84 -17.77
C GLY A 276 -1.74 11.31 -17.99
N THR A 277 -1.74 12.06 -16.90
CA THR A 277 -1.27 13.45 -16.83
C THR A 277 -0.40 13.65 -15.59
N THR A 278 0.55 14.57 -15.66
CA THR A 278 1.28 15.07 -14.49
C THR A 278 1.04 16.56 -14.35
N GLY A 279 0.86 17.07 -13.12
CA GLY A 279 0.65 18.50 -12.85
C GLY A 279 -0.74 19.06 -13.21
N LYS A 280 -1.57 18.32 -13.97
CA LYS A 280 -2.92 18.76 -14.39
C LYS A 280 -4.03 18.48 -13.39
N LYS A 281 -3.71 17.87 -12.24
CA LYS A 281 -4.65 17.53 -11.17
C LYS A 281 -5.85 16.66 -11.63
N LYS A 282 -5.68 15.84 -12.67
CA LYS A 282 -6.70 14.91 -13.17
C LYS A 282 -6.47 13.51 -12.64
N ARG A 283 -7.52 12.85 -12.14
CA ARG A 283 -7.46 11.45 -11.69
C ARG A 283 -7.50 10.48 -12.88
N LEU A 284 -6.77 9.38 -12.76
CA LEU A 284 -7.05 8.16 -13.51
C LEU A 284 -8.29 7.49 -12.94
N GLU A 285 -9.10 6.88 -13.79
CA GLU A 285 -10.33 6.15 -13.40
C GLU A 285 -10.30 4.67 -13.83
N ALA A 286 -9.65 4.37 -14.96
CA ALA A 286 -9.48 3.01 -15.46
C ALA A 286 -8.18 2.84 -16.25
N ILE A 287 -7.79 1.58 -16.50
CA ILE A 287 -6.60 1.22 -17.25
C ILE A 287 -6.81 -0.06 -18.08
N GLN A 288 -6.14 -0.14 -19.22
CA GLN A 288 -5.95 -1.34 -20.02
C GLN A 288 -4.46 -1.56 -20.26
N ILE A 289 -3.99 -2.80 -20.14
CA ILE A 289 -2.59 -3.19 -20.33
C ILE A 289 -2.54 -4.46 -21.16
N GLN A 290 -1.73 -4.48 -22.22
CA GLN A 290 -1.56 -5.63 -23.09
C GLN A 290 -0.09 -5.85 -23.45
N LEU A 291 0.24 -7.07 -23.82
CA LEU A 291 1.52 -7.44 -24.40
C LEU A 291 1.39 -7.55 -25.92
N THR A 292 2.43 -7.16 -26.66
CA THR A 292 2.53 -7.34 -28.11
C THR A 292 3.91 -7.89 -28.49
N GLY A 293 4.02 -8.47 -29.70
CA GLY A 293 5.26 -9.09 -30.17
C GLY A 293 5.58 -10.42 -29.47
N ALA A 294 6.86 -10.82 -29.46
CA ALA A 294 7.28 -12.14 -29.01
C ALA A 294 6.96 -12.43 -27.53
N VAL A 295 6.95 -11.43 -26.65
CA VAL A 295 6.59 -11.60 -25.23
C VAL A 295 5.12 -12.03 -25.06
N ALA A 296 4.21 -11.62 -25.95
CA ALA A 296 2.78 -11.92 -25.85
C ALA A 296 2.44 -13.38 -26.16
N THR A 297 3.35 -14.11 -26.80
CA THR A 297 3.21 -15.55 -27.07
C THR A 297 3.63 -16.39 -25.87
N LYS A 298 4.50 -15.84 -25.01
CA LYS A 298 5.07 -16.53 -23.83
C LYS A 298 4.36 -16.20 -22.53
N TYR A 299 3.82 -14.99 -22.42
CA TYR A 299 3.24 -14.47 -21.18
C TYR A 299 1.86 -13.86 -21.38
N ASP A 300 1.09 -13.84 -20.29
CA ASP A 300 -0.04 -12.95 -20.09
C ASP A 300 0.34 -11.87 -19.09
N VAL A 301 -0.22 -10.66 -19.27
CA VAL A 301 -0.12 -9.59 -18.28
C VAL A 301 -1.38 -9.59 -17.43
N HIS A 302 -1.23 -9.88 -16.15
CA HIS A 302 -2.30 -9.82 -15.15
C HIS A 302 -2.17 -8.52 -14.37
N TYR A 303 -3.28 -7.82 -14.18
CA TYR A 303 -3.30 -6.59 -13.41
C TYR A 303 -4.63 -6.37 -12.71
N ARG A 304 -4.61 -5.57 -11.65
CA ARG A 304 -5.79 -5.11 -10.92
C ARG A 304 -5.53 -3.72 -10.36
N VAL A 305 -6.60 -3.02 -10.03
CA VAL A 305 -6.52 -1.67 -9.47
C VAL A 305 -7.29 -1.58 -8.16
N HIS A 306 -6.86 -0.65 -7.32
CA HIS A 306 -7.60 -0.19 -6.16
C HIS A 306 -8.33 1.10 -6.53
N SER A 307 -9.65 1.06 -6.57
CA SER A 307 -10.49 2.21 -6.90
C SER A 307 -11.15 2.76 -5.64
N GLN A 308 -11.29 4.08 -5.56
CA GLN A 308 -12.03 4.75 -4.48
C GLN A 308 -13.40 4.09 -4.26
N ASP A 309 -13.77 3.82 -3.00
CA ASP A 309 -15.00 3.17 -2.53
C ASP A 309 -15.19 1.70 -2.95
N TYR A 310 -14.47 1.25 -3.98
CA TYR A 310 -14.51 -0.12 -4.46
C TYR A 310 -13.41 -0.99 -3.86
N GLY A 311 -12.29 -0.40 -3.43
CA GLY A 311 -11.14 -1.16 -2.95
C GLY A 311 -10.41 -1.86 -4.11
N TRP A 312 -9.66 -2.92 -3.81
CA TRP A 312 -9.12 -3.79 -4.86
C TRP A 312 -10.22 -4.52 -5.62
N GLN A 313 -10.25 -4.29 -6.92
CA GLN A 313 -11.08 -5.03 -7.86
C GLN A 313 -10.39 -6.33 -8.28
N ALA A 314 -11.17 -7.25 -8.88
CA ALA A 314 -10.66 -8.53 -9.36
C ALA A 314 -9.53 -8.34 -10.38
N TRP A 315 -8.67 -9.36 -10.48
CA TRP A 315 -7.65 -9.42 -11.52
C TRP A 315 -8.29 -9.48 -12.91
N THR A 316 -7.66 -8.79 -13.84
CA THR A 316 -7.96 -8.85 -15.28
C THR A 316 -6.67 -9.05 -16.07
N ARG A 317 -6.77 -9.15 -17.40
CA ARG A 317 -5.61 -9.45 -18.24
C ARG A 317 -5.71 -8.92 -19.66
N ASN A 318 -4.57 -8.80 -20.33
CA ASN A 318 -4.44 -8.71 -21.79
C ASN A 318 -5.45 -7.78 -22.48
N GLY A 319 -5.40 -6.49 -22.15
CA GLY A 319 -6.19 -5.45 -22.78
C GLY A 319 -7.60 -5.30 -22.20
N GLN A 320 -8.04 -6.18 -21.30
CA GLN A 320 -9.33 -6.04 -20.62
C GLN A 320 -9.33 -4.85 -19.65
N SER A 321 -10.46 -4.18 -19.46
CA SER A 321 -10.50 -2.99 -18.59
C SER A 321 -10.33 -3.36 -17.10
N ALA A 322 -9.67 -2.48 -16.36
CA ALA A 322 -9.64 -2.48 -14.89
C ALA A 322 -9.99 -1.07 -14.37
N GLY A 323 -10.78 -0.97 -13.30
CA GLY A 323 -11.16 0.30 -12.68
C GLY A 323 -12.62 0.65 -12.85
N THR A 324 -12.91 1.94 -13.05
CA THR A 324 -14.27 2.44 -13.26
C THR A 324 -14.35 3.42 -14.42
N GLN A 325 -15.51 3.50 -15.08
CA GLN A 325 -15.78 4.51 -16.09
C GLN A 325 -17.15 5.14 -15.87
N GLY A 326 -17.23 6.47 -15.90
CA GLY A 326 -18.48 7.22 -15.71
C GLY A 326 -18.97 7.32 -14.26
N LEU A 327 -18.22 6.76 -13.30
CA LEU A 327 -18.56 6.76 -11.87
C LEU A 327 -17.80 7.81 -11.06
N SER A 328 -16.90 8.57 -11.70
CA SER A 328 -16.05 9.57 -11.04
C SER A 328 -15.20 9.04 -9.89
N LYS A 329 -14.80 7.76 -9.93
CA LYS A 329 -13.94 7.15 -8.90
C LYS A 329 -12.49 7.14 -9.36
N ARG A 330 -11.61 7.71 -8.54
CA ARG A 330 -10.17 7.70 -8.78
C ARG A 330 -9.59 6.29 -8.59
N LEU A 331 -8.61 5.94 -9.40
CA LEU A 331 -7.63 4.92 -9.04
C LEU A 331 -6.73 5.47 -7.94
N GLU A 332 -6.39 4.62 -6.98
CA GLU A 332 -5.49 4.96 -5.86
C GLU A 332 -4.23 4.08 -5.85
N ALA A 333 -4.32 2.84 -6.36
CA ALA A 333 -3.19 1.94 -6.51
C ALA A 333 -3.39 0.91 -7.64
N ILE A 334 -2.30 0.25 -8.04
CA ILE A 334 -2.27 -0.79 -9.08
C ILE A 334 -1.26 -1.90 -8.73
N GLU A 335 -1.57 -3.12 -9.15
CA GLU A 335 -0.64 -4.25 -9.19
C GLU A 335 -0.62 -4.84 -10.62
N ILE A 336 0.56 -5.18 -11.12
CA ILE A 336 0.82 -5.72 -12.46
C ILE A 336 1.84 -6.86 -12.34
N LYS A 337 1.58 -8.00 -12.97
CA LYS A 337 2.54 -9.10 -13.06
C LYS A 337 2.50 -9.76 -14.43
N LEU A 338 3.62 -10.32 -14.84
CA LEU A 338 3.65 -11.28 -15.94
C LEU A 338 3.54 -12.68 -15.40
N VAL A 339 2.73 -13.48 -16.07
CA VAL A 339 2.54 -14.90 -15.77
C VAL A 339 2.66 -15.70 -17.06
N PRO A 340 3.01 -16.99 -17.03
CA PRO A 340 3.06 -17.83 -18.23
C PRO A 340 1.77 -17.74 -19.04
N LYS A 341 1.86 -17.88 -20.36
CA LYS A 341 0.70 -17.83 -21.25
C LYS A 341 -0.39 -18.78 -20.80
N ASN A 342 -1.64 -18.33 -20.88
CA ASN A 342 -2.85 -19.05 -20.52
C ASN A 342 -3.01 -19.30 -19.00
N THR A 343 -2.29 -18.57 -18.15
CA THR A 343 -2.47 -18.67 -16.69
C THR A 343 -3.88 -18.20 -16.29
N PRO A 344 -4.64 -18.99 -15.49
CA PRO A 344 -5.95 -18.58 -14.99
C PRO A 344 -5.89 -17.33 -14.09
N LEU A 345 -6.94 -16.51 -14.13
CA LEU A 345 -7.11 -15.42 -13.19
C LEU A 345 -7.47 -15.96 -11.80
N ALA A 346 -6.97 -15.28 -10.76
CA ALA A 346 -7.42 -15.57 -9.40
C ALA A 346 -8.93 -15.28 -9.29
N THR A 347 -9.66 -16.19 -8.64
CA THR A 347 -11.12 -16.09 -8.49
C THR A 347 -11.50 -15.21 -7.30
N GLY A 348 -12.67 -14.58 -7.40
CA GLY A 348 -13.26 -13.73 -6.34
C GLY A 348 -12.91 -12.24 -6.44
N GLY A 349 -13.55 -11.45 -5.57
CA GLY A 349 -13.44 -9.98 -5.55
C GLY A 349 -14.55 -9.27 -6.33
N LYS A 350 -14.57 -7.94 -6.23
CA LYS A 350 -15.50 -7.10 -7.01
C LYS A 350 -15.12 -7.15 -8.50
N PRO A 351 -16.06 -6.91 -9.45
CA PRO A 351 -15.74 -6.91 -10.88
C PRO A 351 -14.51 -6.06 -11.20
N ALA A 352 -13.63 -6.58 -12.05
CA ALA A 352 -12.39 -5.90 -12.43
C ALA A 352 -12.64 -4.50 -13.01
N PHE A 353 -13.76 -4.34 -13.72
CA PHE A 353 -14.20 -3.10 -14.32
C PHE A 353 -15.68 -2.86 -14.08
N ILE A 354 -16.05 -1.62 -13.78
CA ILE A 354 -17.45 -1.20 -13.55
C ILE A 354 -17.71 0.06 -14.36
N LYS A 355 -18.75 0.06 -15.18
CA LYS A 355 -19.14 1.18 -16.03
C LYS A 355 -20.56 1.62 -15.70
N LYS A 356 -20.78 2.94 -15.65
CA LYS A 356 -22.11 3.54 -15.54
C LYS A 356 -22.88 3.46 -16.85
#